data_AF-A0A6P0XU76-F1
#
_entry.id   AF-A0A6P0XU76-F1
#
_cell.length_a   1.000
_cell.length_b   1.000
_cell.length_c   1.000
_cell.angle_alpha   90.00
_cell.angle_beta   90.00
_cell.angle_gamma   90.00
#
_symmetry.space_group_name_H-M   'P 1'
#
loop_
_entity.id
_entity.type
_entity.pdbx_description
1 polymer ?
#
loop_
_entity_poly.entity_id
_entity_poly.type
_entity_poly.pdbx_seq_one_letter_code
_entity_poly.pdbx_strand_id
1 'polypeptide(L)'
;VIAARPIGMLEMIDGGDRDEKILCVPDSDPRYAQVKSLQDIAPHRLEEIAEFFRTYKNLEKKVTEILGWKDVDSVMPLVKKCVEAGK
;
A
#
# COMPACT_ATOMS: atom_id res chain seq x y z
N VAL A 1 -13.65 12.19 -3.99
CA VAL A 1 -13.71 10.74 -3.69
C VAL A 1 -13.56 9.99 -4.99
N ILE A 2 -12.73 8.95 -5.04
CA ILE A 2 -12.56 8.08 -6.21
C ILE A 2 -12.84 6.64 -5.75
N ALA A 3 -13.67 5.90 -6.49
CA ALA A 3 -13.84 4.47 -6.26
C ALA A 3 -12.57 3.74 -6.69
N ALA A 4 -11.99 2.97 -5.77
CA ALA A 4 -10.71 2.30 -5.97
C ALA A 4 -10.77 0.87 -5.45
N ARG A 5 -10.04 -0.01 -6.12
CA ARG A 5 -9.92 -1.42 -5.77
C ARG A 5 -8.50 -1.70 -5.27
N PRO A 6 -8.34 -2.34 -4.09
CA PRO A 6 -7.03 -2.71 -3.58
C PRO A 6 -6.40 -3.81 -4.45
N ILE A 7 -5.08 -3.76 -4.57
CA ILE A 7 -4.26 -4.76 -5.27
C ILE A 7 -3.13 -5.32 -4.38
N GLY A 8 -2.90 -4.72 -3.21
CA GLY A 8 -1.92 -5.16 -2.23
C GLY A 8 -1.67 -4.08 -1.18
N MET A 9 -0.68 -4.29 -0.32
CA MET A 9 -0.24 -3.28 0.65
C MET A 9 1.26 -3.33 0.92
N LEU A 10 1.82 -2.18 1.25
CA LEU A 10 3.18 -2.03 1.75
C LEU A 10 3.13 -2.02 3.28
N GLU A 11 3.80 -2.97 3.91
CA GLU A 11 3.98 -2.98 5.35
C GLU A 11 5.22 -2.15 5.71
N MET A 12 5.04 -1.16 6.59
CA MET A 12 6.14 -0.35 7.11
C MET A 12 5.95 0.00 8.58
N ILE A 13 7.05 0.40 9.21
CA ILE A 13 7.10 0.98 10.55
C ILE A 13 7.53 2.45 10.41
N ASP A 14 6.72 3.37 10.93
CA ASP A 14 7.00 4.81 10.94
C ASP A 14 7.11 5.28 12.39
N GLY A 15 8.31 5.65 12.83
CA GLY A 15 8.52 6.13 14.20
C GLY A 15 8.26 5.09 15.31
N GLY A 16 8.29 3.80 14.97
CA GLY A 16 8.04 2.69 15.90
C GLY A 16 6.64 2.11 15.82
N ASP A 17 5.71 2.77 15.12
CA ASP A 17 4.34 2.31 14.94
C ASP A 17 4.14 1.63 13.58
N ARG A 18 3.24 0.63 13.54
CA ARG A 18 2.81 0.00 12.29
C ARG A 18 2.03 1.01 11.45
N ASP A 19 2.40 1.13 10.18
CA ASP A 19 1.76 2.06 9.25
C ASP A 19 1.61 1.45 7.85
N GLU A 20 0.68 0.50 7.69
CA GLU A 20 0.45 -0.16 6.41
C GLU A 20 -0.19 0.79 5.38
N LYS A 21 0.32 0.77 4.15
CA LYS A 21 -0.21 1.55 3.02
C LYS A 21 -0.87 0.62 2.01
N ILE A 22 -2.18 0.75 1.82
CA ILE A 22 -2.89 -0.02 0.79
C ILE A 22 -2.63 0.60 -0.58
N LEU A 23 -2.17 -0.23 -1.53
CA LEU A 23 -2.04 0.14 -2.93
C LEU A 23 -3.33 -0.22 -3.67
N CYS A 24 -3.89 0.75 -4.38
CA CYS A 24 -5.14 0.60 -5.13
C CYS A 24 -4.98 1.05 -6.58
N VAL A 25 -5.89 0.58 -7.43
CA VAL A 25 -6.14 1.11 -8.77
C VAL A 25 -7.55 1.69 -8.86
N PRO A 26 -7.84 2.64 -9.76
CA PRO A 26 -9.21 3.11 -9.98
C PRO A 26 -10.12 1.96 -10.41
N ASP A 27 -11.32 1.89 -9.87
CA ASP A 27 -12.24 0.77 -10.10
C ASP A 27 -12.78 0.72 -11.54
N SER A 28 -13.08 1.90 -12.11
CA SER A 28 -13.76 2.03 -13.41
C SER A 28 -12.86 2.54 -14.55
N ASP A 29 -11.54 2.51 -14.37
CA ASP A 29 -10.59 2.90 -15.41
C ASP A 29 -10.17 1.68 -16.25
N PRO A 30 -10.51 1.61 -17.56
CA PRO A 30 -10.21 0.46 -18.40
C PRO A 30 -8.70 0.17 -18.53
N ARG A 31 -7.83 1.16 -18.30
CA ARG A 31 -6.37 0.98 -18.31
C ARG A 31 -5.89 0.03 -17.20
N TYR A 32 -6.65 -0.08 -16.11
CA TYR A 32 -6.33 -0.91 -14.95
C TYR A 32 -7.25 -2.14 -14.82
N ALA A 33 -8.07 -2.40 -15.84
CA ALA A 33 -9.03 -3.51 -15.82
C ALA A 33 -8.37 -4.87 -15.55
N GLN A 34 -7.15 -5.08 -16.07
CA GLN A 34 -6.38 -6.31 -15.91
C GLN A 34 -5.46 -6.32 -14.68
N VAL A 35 -5.33 -5.22 -13.94
CA VAL A 35 -4.49 -5.17 -12.74
C VAL A 35 -5.30 -5.69 -11.57
N LYS A 36 -5.02 -6.91 -11.11
CA LYS A 36 -5.76 -7.61 -10.05
C LYS A 36 -4.95 -7.77 -8.76
N SER A 37 -3.63 -7.81 -8.88
CA SER A 37 -2.68 -8.14 -7.81
C SER A 37 -1.41 -7.30 -7.94
N LEU A 38 -0.48 -7.48 -6.99
CA LEU A 38 0.86 -6.90 -7.12
C LEU A 38 1.67 -7.51 -8.27
N GLN A 39 1.38 -8.75 -8.69
CA GLN A 39 2.12 -9.40 -9.80
C GLN A 39 1.82 -8.76 -11.16
N ASP A 40 0.70 -8.04 -11.27
CA ASP A 40 0.33 -7.30 -12.48
C ASP A 40 1.06 -5.94 -12.58
N ILE A 41 1.85 -5.59 -11.57
CA ILE A 41 2.65 -4.35 -11.52
C ILE A 41 4.11 -4.67 -11.80
N ALA A 42 4.76 -3.83 -12.61
CA ALA A 42 6.19 -3.93 -12.83
C ALA A 42 6.96 -3.86 -11.49
N PRO A 43 7.85 -4.81 -11.17
CA PRO A 43 8.57 -4.83 -9.89
C PRO A 43 9.30 -3.53 -9.56
N HIS A 44 9.85 -2.86 -10.58
CA HIS A 44 10.50 -1.56 -10.41
C HIS A 44 9.56 -0.49 -9.85
N ARG A 45 8.28 -0.47 -10.26
CA ARG A 45 7.30 0.48 -9.73
C ARG A 45 6.98 0.22 -8.26
N LEU A 46 6.93 -1.05 -7.86
CA LEU A 46 6.76 -1.40 -6.44
C LEU A 46 7.98 -0.93 -5.61
N GLU A 47 9.18 -1.06 -6.16
CA GLU A 47 10.40 -0.56 -5.50
C GLU A 47 10.45 0.97 -5.44
N GLU A 48 10.07 1.68 -6.51
CA GLU A 48 9.97 3.15 -6.51
C GLU A 48 9.03 3.64 -5.40
N ILE A 49 7.87 3.01 -5.24
CA ILE A 49 6.92 3.36 -4.17
C ILE A 49 7.51 3.06 -2.79
N ALA A 50 8.16 1.91 -2.61
CA ALA A 50 8.80 1.55 -1.35
C ALA A 50 9.93 2.52 -0.98
N GLU A 51 10.76 2.90 -1.96
CA GLU A 51 11.88 3.81 -1.76
C GLU A 51 11.44 5.23 -1.45
N PHE A 52 10.33 5.68 -2.06
CA PHE A 52 9.69 6.93 -1.67
C PHE A 52 9.38 6.94 -0.17
N PHE A 53 8.70 5.92 0.36
CA PHE A 53 8.39 5.85 1.79
C PHE A 53 9.62 5.62 2.67
N ARG A 54 10.66 4.94 2.17
CA ARG A 54 11.92 4.78 2.90
C ARG A 54 12.63 6.12 3.14
N THR A 55 12.48 7.08 2.23
CA THR A 55 13.33 8.29 2.20
C THR A 55 12.59 9.61 2.42
N TYR A 56 11.27 9.68 2.23
CA TYR A 56 10.52 10.95 2.24
C TYR A 56 10.65 11.78 3.52
N LYS A 57 10.95 11.13 4.65
CA LYS A 57 11.10 11.75 5.98
C LYS A 57 12.55 11.96 6.43
N ASN A 58 13.53 11.73 5.56
CA ASN A 58 14.95 11.84 5.93
C ASN A 58 15.32 13.22 6.49
N LEU A 59 14.75 14.30 5.94
CA LEU A 59 15.00 15.67 6.43
C LEU A 59 14.31 15.99 7.76
N GLU A 60 13.28 15.22 8.14
CA GLU A 60 12.67 15.27 9.47
C GLU A 60 13.47 14.49 10.52
N LYS A 61 14.57 13.82 10.13
CA LYS A 61 15.35 12.91 10.99
C LYS A 61 14.51 11.78 11.58
N LYS A 62 13.45 11.36 10.88
CA LYS A 62 12.65 10.18 11.22
C LYS A 62 13.03 9.03 10.32
N VAL A 63 12.96 7.82 10.87
CA VAL A 63 13.24 6.58 10.15
C VAL A 63 11.92 5.91 9.82
N THR A 64 11.80 5.46 8.58
CA THR A 64 10.73 4.58 8.11
C THR A 64 11.35 3.27 7.67
N GLU A 65 10.91 2.15 8.24
CA GLU A 65 11.38 0.82 7.92
C GLU A 65 10.37 0.12 7.01
N ILE A 66 10.81 -0.33 5.83
CA ILE A 66 10.00 -1.12 4.91
C ILE A 66 10.12 -2.60 5.29
N LEU A 67 9.00 -3.21 5.69
CA LEU A 67 8.91 -4.65 6.00
C LEU A 67 8.63 -5.49 4.74
N GLY A 68 8.05 -4.86 3.71
CA GLY A 68 7.86 -5.45 2.39
C GLY A 68 6.41 -5.38 1.92
N TRP A 69 6.17 -6.02 0.78
CA TRP A 69 4.85 -6.05 0.14
C TRP A 69 4.05 -7.28 0.57
N LYS A 70 2.74 -7.09 0.77
CA LYS A 70 1.74 -8.15 0.92
C LYS A 70 0.70 -8.04 -0.17
N ASP A 71 0.33 -9.19 -0.71
CA ASP A 71 -0.61 -9.25 -1.83
C ASP A 71 -2.06 -8.99 -1.40
N VAL A 72 -2.96 -8.87 -2.38
CA VAL A 72 -4.37 -8.48 -2.23
C VAL A 72 -5.13 -9.29 -1.16
N ASP A 73 -4.83 -10.58 -1.00
CA ASP A 73 -5.48 -11.46 -0.02
C ASP A 73 -5.29 -10.99 1.43
N SER A 74 -4.18 -10.29 1.70
CA SER A 74 -3.88 -9.76 3.03
C SER A 74 -4.58 -8.42 3.32
N VAL A 75 -5.14 -7.75 2.30
CA VAL A 75 -5.70 -6.40 2.42
C VAL A 75 -7.09 -6.41 3.05
N MET A 76 -7.98 -7.28 2.57
CA MET A 76 -9.39 -7.28 3.02
C MET A 76 -9.58 -7.54 4.52
N PRO A 77 -8.79 -8.41 5.19
CA PRO A 77 -8.83 -8.54 6.64
C PRO A 77 -8.51 -7.23 7.38
N LEU A 78 -7.48 -6.50 6.92
CA LEU A 78 -7.10 -5.20 7.51
C LEU A 78 -8.21 -4.16 7.32
N VAL A 79 -8.75 -4.04 6.11
CA VAL A 79 -9.84 -3.09 5.81
C VAL A 79 -11.06 -3.36 6.69
N LYS A 80 -11.47 -4.63 6.85
CA LYS A 80 -12.60 -5.00 7.72
C LYS A 80 -12.34 -4.57 9.16
N LYS A 81 -11.15 -4.87 9.70
CA LYS A 81 -10.76 -4.47 11.06
C LYS A 81 -10.83 -2.95 11.23
N CYS A 82 -10.34 -2.17 10.27
CA CYS A 82 -10.37 -0.71 10.32
C CYS A 82 -11.81 -0.16 10.24
N VAL A 83 -12.66 -0.73 9.38
CA VAL A 83 -14.07 -0.34 9.27
C VAL A 83 -14.83 -0.67 10.55
N GLU A 84 -14.55 -1.80 11.20
CA GLU A 84 -15.15 -2.17 12.48
C GLU A 84 -14.70 -1.26 13.62
N ALA A 85 -13.42 -0.93 13.69
CA ALA A 85 -12.88 -0.03 14.72
C ALA A 85 -13.35 1.43 14.57
N GLY A 86 -13.74 1.82 13.35
CA GLY A 86 -14.28 3.15 13.06
C GLY A 86 -15.79 3.30 13.29
N LYS A 87 -16.50 2.22 13.66
CA LYS A 87 -17.91 2.28 14.09
C LYS A 87 -18.00 2.71 15.55
#